data_AF-A0A840IIT5-F1
#
_entry.id   AF-A0A840IIT5-F1
#
_cell.length_a   1.000
_cell.length_b   1.000
_cell.length_c   1.000
_cell.angle_alpha   90.00
_cell.angle_beta   90.00
_cell.angle_gamma   90.00
#
_symmetry.space_group_name_H-M   'P 1'
#
loop_
_entity.id
_entity.type
_entity.pdbx_description
1 polymer ?
#
loop_
_entity_poly.entity_id
_entity_poly.type
_entity_poly.pdbx_seq_one_letter_code
_entity_poly.pdbx_strand_id
1 'polypeptide(L)'
;MTDADPVVVELTIAAPAAEVWRALRDPAELRRWHGWDYDQLDAEIRAIYLDDVTADAEALTLDTHGGGRFELEPAGERKTVVRLTRAAPAGAASWDGIYDEVNEGWTTFLQQLRCYLERHRGRERRSAKVERPAALPAGEPWFRSQHQEGVVTAEGALVIRARGHSVLNAWATDAETFAALAARLG
;
A
#
# COMPACT_ATOMS: atom_id res chain seq x y z
N MET A 1 -11.85 20.98 20.93
CA MET A 1 -11.14 19.72 20.70
C MET A 1 -11.21 19.45 19.22
N THR A 2 -10.12 19.67 18.49
CA THR A 2 -9.99 19.08 17.15
C THR A 2 -9.85 17.59 17.39
N ASP A 3 -10.92 16.83 17.17
CA ASP A 3 -10.84 15.38 17.19
C ASP A 3 -9.91 15.01 16.04
N ALA A 4 -8.78 14.37 16.35
CA ALA A 4 -7.85 13.94 15.32
C ALA A 4 -8.52 12.83 14.51
N ASP A 5 -8.39 12.88 13.19
CA ASP A 5 -8.97 11.86 12.32
C ASP A 5 -8.50 10.45 12.75
N PRO A 6 -9.38 9.45 12.77
CA PRO A 6 -9.03 8.11 13.24
C PRO A 6 -8.00 7.45 12.32
N VAL A 7 -7.14 6.63 12.95
CA VAL A 7 -6.14 5.82 12.26
C VAL A 7 -6.83 4.72 11.46
N VAL A 8 -6.50 4.64 10.18
CA VAL A 8 -6.98 3.61 9.25
C VAL A 8 -5.98 2.47 9.13
N VAL A 9 -4.71 2.81 8.99
CA VAL A 9 -3.59 1.85 8.96
C VAL A 9 -2.45 2.42 9.78
N GLU A 10 -1.88 1.58 10.64
CA GLU A 10 -0.56 1.80 11.22
C GLU A 10 0.29 0.56 10.95
N LEU A 11 1.48 0.74 10.38
CA LEU A 11 2.44 -0.34 10.23
C LEU A 11 3.87 0.17 10.40
N THR A 12 4.76 -0.76 10.74
CA THR A 12 6.20 -0.51 10.76
C THR A 12 6.81 -0.99 9.46
N ILE A 13 7.64 -0.14 8.84
CA ILE A 13 8.48 -0.50 7.69
C ILE A 13 9.94 -0.56 8.14
N ALA A 14 10.63 -1.64 7.80
CA ALA A 14 12.08 -1.79 8.01
C ALA A 14 12.92 -1.00 6.98
N ALA A 15 12.64 0.31 6.87
CA ALA A 15 13.38 1.26 6.05
C ALA A 15 13.56 2.61 6.80
N PRO A 16 14.63 3.37 6.52
CA PRO A 16 14.79 4.73 7.05
C PRO A 16 13.67 5.67 6.59
N ALA A 17 13.31 6.65 7.41
CA ALA A 17 12.21 7.57 7.13
C ALA A 17 12.41 8.36 5.83
N ALA A 18 13.65 8.72 5.50
CA ALA A 18 13.97 9.39 4.24
C ALA A 18 13.64 8.53 3.01
N GLU A 19 13.78 7.20 3.11
CA GLU A 19 13.46 6.28 2.01
C GLU A 19 11.95 6.08 1.87
N VAL A 20 11.24 5.98 3.01
CA VAL A 20 9.77 5.92 3.03
C VAL A 20 9.18 7.21 2.47
N TRP A 21 9.70 8.37 2.89
CA TRP A 21 9.30 9.67 2.38
C TRP A 21 9.52 9.77 0.88
N ARG A 22 10.69 9.37 0.37
CA ARG A 22 10.94 9.33 -1.08
C ARG A 22 9.92 8.45 -1.81
N ALA A 23 9.57 7.31 -1.25
CA ALA A 23 8.57 6.41 -1.85
C ALA A 23 7.14 6.99 -1.90
N LEU A 24 6.83 8.01 -1.11
CA LEU A 24 5.57 8.76 -1.14
C LEU A 24 5.61 10.01 -2.04
N ARG A 25 6.78 10.42 -2.52
CA ARG A 25 6.97 11.68 -3.27
C ARG A 25 7.49 11.50 -4.69
N ASP A 26 8.31 10.48 -4.93
CA ASP A 26 8.91 10.25 -6.25
C ASP A 26 7.95 9.41 -7.13
N PRO A 27 7.50 9.92 -8.29
CA PRO A 27 6.62 9.19 -9.21
C PRO A 27 7.17 7.81 -9.62
N ALA A 28 8.48 7.68 -9.78
CA ALA A 28 9.10 6.41 -10.16
C ALA A 28 9.06 5.40 -8.99
N GLU A 29 9.20 5.87 -7.76
CA GLU A 29 9.03 5.02 -6.58
C GLU A 29 7.57 4.65 -6.37
N LEU A 30 6.64 5.61 -6.50
CA LEU A 30 5.18 5.39 -6.40
C LEU A 30 4.70 4.28 -7.34
N ARG A 31 5.17 4.30 -8.59
CA ARG A 31 4.81 3.27 -9.59
C ARG A 31 5.28 1.86 -9.22
N ARG A 32 6.31 1.74 -8.38
CA ARG A 32 6.86 0.45 -7.92
C ARG A 32 6.08 -0.16 -6.75
N TRP A 33 5.04 0.48 -6.22
CA TRP A 33 4.25 -0.11 -5.13
C TRP A 33 2.76 0.21 -5.13
N HIS A 34 2.33 1.37 -5.66
CA HIS A 34 0.94 1.81 -5.54
C HIS A 34 0.01 1.17 -6.59
N GLY A 35 -1.17 0.71 -6.17
CA GLY A 35 -2.21 0.26 -7.09
C GLY A 35 -1.86 -1.04 -7.84
N TRP A 36 -2.44 -1.22 -9.02
CA TRP A 36 -2.16 -2.31 -9.97
C TRP A 36 -2.01 -1.77 -11.39
N ASP A 37 -1.41 -2.51 -12.32
CA ASP A 37 -1.14 -2.00 -13.67
C ASP A 37 -2.43 -1.84 -14.47
N TYR A 38 -2.68 -0.62 -14.96
CA TYR A 38 -3.70 -0.27 -15.95
C TYR A 38 -3.36 1.07 -16.61
N ASP A 39 -4.10 1.44 -17.66
CA ASP A 39 -3.76 2.57 -18.54
C ASP A 39 -3.73 3.93 -17.85
N GLN A 40 -4.48 4.13 -16.75
CA GLN A 40 -4.53 5.43 -16.06
C GLN A 40 -3.79 5.46 -14.72
N LEU A 41 -3.03 4.42 -14.37
CA LEU A 41 -2.31 4.35 -13.09
C LEU A 41 -1.39 5.57 -12.87
N ASP A 42 -0.74 6.07 -13.92
CA ASP A 42 0.14 7.25 -13.83
C ASP A 42 -0.61 8.56 -13.56
N ALA A 43 -1.85 8.65 -14.01
CA ALA A 43 -2.71 9.80 -13.73
C ALA A 43 -3.27 9.70 -12.30
N GLU A 44 -3.68 8.51 -11.88
CA GLU A 44 -4.12 8.24 -10.50
C GLU A 44 -3.02 8.52 -9.47
N ILE A 45 -1.78 8.05 -9.71
CA ILE A 45 -0.63 8.35 -8.84
C ILE A 45 -0.42 9.86 -8.69
N ARG A 46 -0.51 10.61 -9.80
CA ARG A 46 -0.37 12.08 -9.76
C ARG A 46 -1.49 12.70 -8.94
N ALA A 47 -2.74 12.35 -9.23
CA ALA A 47 -3.90 12.90 -8.54
C ALA A 47 -3.90 12.62 -7.03
N ILE A 48 -3.45 11.44 -6.60
CA ILE A 48 -3.45 11.05 -5.18
C ILE A 48 -2.28 11.66 -4.42
N TYR A 49 -1.08 11.60 -4.99
CA TYR A 49 0.13 11.92 -4.23
C TYR A 49 0.72 13.28 -4.59
N LEU A 50 0.50 13.83 -5.79
CA LEU A 50 1.32 14.92 -6.30
C LEU A 50 0.52 16.20 -6.55
N ASP A 51 -0.70 16.06 -7.06
CA ASP A 51 -1.57 17.18 -7.41
C ASP A 51 -2.39 17.59 -6.18
N ASP A 52 -2.41 18.90 -5.88
CA ASP A 52 -3.19 19.48 -4.78
C ASP A 52 -3.00 18.74 -3.44
N VAL A 53 -1.76 18.50 -3.04
CA VAL A 53 -1.41 17.87 -1.75
C VAL A 53 -0.68 18.86 -0.83
N THR A 54 -0.81 18.66 0.48
CA THR A 54 0.00 19.38 1.47
C THR A 54 1.10 18.47 2.00
N ALA A 55 2.35 18.74 1.60
CA ALA A 55 3.51 17.96 2.03
C ALA A 55 4.44 18.80 2.92
N ASP A 56 4.79 18.26 4.08
CA ASP A 56 5.79 18.81 4.98
C ASP A 56 6.89 17.77 5.19
N ALA A 57 8.05 18.00 4.57
CA ALA A 57 9.18 17.09 4.64
C ALA A 57 9.96 17.19 5.97
N GLU A 58 9.81 18.30 6.71
CA GLU A 58 10.44 18.46 8.02
C GLU A 58 9.62 17.72 9.08
N ALA A 59 8.29 17.87 9.03
CA ALA A 59 7.37 17.12 9.89
C ALA A 59 7.11 15.68 9.42
N LEU A 60 7.56 15.31 8.22
CA LEU A 60 7.29 14.02 7.57
C LEU A 60 5.80 13.68 7.48
N THR A 61 5.01 14.66 7.04
CA THR A 61 3.56 14.51 6.85
C THR A 61 3.15 14.79 5.42
N LEU A 62 2.20 14.01 4.90
CA LEU A 62 1.62 14.20 3.58
C LEU A 62 0.10 14.10 3.70
N ASP A 63 -0.59 15.21 3.50
CA ASP A 63 -2.04 15.26 3.39
C ASP A 63 -2.44 15.17 1.92
N THR A 64 -3.14 14.09 1.57
CA THR A 64 -3.68 13.85 0.22
C THR A 64 -5.15 14.31 0.13
N HIS A 65 -5.62 15.04 1.13
CA HIS A 65 -6.99 15.52 1.32
C HIS A 65 -8.00 14.36 1.30
N GLY A 66 -8.57 14.03 0.13
CA GLY A 66 -9.55 12.95 -0.01
C GLY A 66 -8.99 11.55 0.26
N GLY A 67 -7.68 11.36 0.11
CA GLY A 67 -7.01 10.09 0.38
C GLY A 67 -6.65 9.86 1.85
N GLY A 68 -6.58 10.92 2.66
CA GLY A 68 -6.11 10.87 4.04
C GLY A 68 -4.72 11.46 4.25
N ARG A 69 -4.28 11.44 5.50
CA ARG A 69 -3.02 12.04 5.96
C ARG A 69 -2.04 10.97 6.38
N PHE A 70 -0.88 10.96 5.74
CA PHE A 70 0.26 10.14 6.12
C PHE A 70 1.12 10.87 7.15
N GLU A 71 1.59 10.13 8.15
CA GLU A 71 2.57 10.58 9.12
C GLU A 71 3.66 9.52 9.25
N LEU A 72 4.93 9.93 9.13
CA LEU A 72 6.07 9.05 9.29
C LEU A 72 6.82 9.39 10.58
N GLU A 73 6.94 8.40 11.45
CA GLU A 73 7.70 8.52 12.69
C GLU A 73 8.97 7.67 12.61
N PRO A 74 10.17 8.28 12.61
CA PRO A 74 11.42 7.53 12.73
C PRO A 74 11.47 6.77 14.06
N ALA A 75 11.55 5.44 13.99
CA ALA A 75 11.58 4.55 15.16
C ALA A 75 12.93 3.80 15.30
N GLY A 76 13.94 4.25 14.57
CA GLY A 76 15.30 3.70 14.52
C GLY A 76 15.98 4.01 13.19
N GLU A 77 17.27 3.69 13.06
CA GLU A 77 18.07 4.04 11.86
C GLU A 77 17.48 3.48 10.56
N ARG A 78 16.90 2.27 10.61
CA ARG A 78 16.26 1.59 9.47
C ARG A 78 14.83 1.17 9.78
N LYS A 79 14.12 1.97 10.57
CA LYS A 79 12.76 1.64 11.02
C LYS A 79 11.89 2.90 11.05
N THR A 80 10.74 2.84 10.39
CA THR A 80 9.78 3.94 10.34
C THR A 80 8.39 3.40 10.64
N VAL A 81 7.66 4.05 11.55
CA VAL A 81 6.23 3.81 11.72
C VAL A 81 5.49 4.71 10.74
N VAL A 82 4.60 4.12 9.94
CA VAL A 82 3.77 4.83 8.97
C VAL A 82 2.33 4.76 9.48
N ARG A 83 1.71 5.92 9.66
CA ARG A 83 0.29 6.05 9.98
C ARG A 83 -0.43 6.70 8.81
N LEU A 84 -1.61 6.19 8.51
CA LEU A 84 -2.59 6.84 7.65
C LEU A 84 -3.85 7.10 8.46
N THR A 85 -4.27 8.36 8.54
CA THR A 85 -5.54 8.78 9.16
C THR A 85 -6.52 9.27 8.09
N ARG A 86 -7.82 9.06 8.33
CA ARG A 86 -8.91 9.56 7.48
C ARG A 86 -10.12 9.89 8.34
N ALA A 87 -10.77 11.02 8.04
CA ALA A 87 -12.02 11.42 8.65
C ALA A 87 -13.07 10.29 8.59
N ALA A 88 -13.60 9.93 9.75
CA ALA A 88 -14.67 8.94 9.85
C ALA A 88 -16.02 9.51 9.36
N PRO A 89 -17.01 8.64 9.03
CA PRO A 89 -18.34 9.09 8.68
C PRO A 89 -18.95 9.95 9.78
N ALA A 90 -19.78 10.92 9.40
CA ALA A 90 -20.38 11.86 10.33
C ALA A 90 -21.08 11.14 11.50
N GLY A 91 -20.64 11.43 12.73
CA GLY A 91 -21.18 10.83 13.95
C GLY A 91 -20.45 9.59 14.45
N ALA A 92 -19.42 9.11 13.75
CA ALA A 92 -18.53 8.05 14.24
C ALA A 92 -17.21 8.65 14.78
N ALA A 93 -16.78 8.17 15.95
CA ALA A 93 -15.49 8.55 16.55
C ALA A 93 -14.31 7.70 16.03
N SER A 94 -14.58 6.52 15.47
CA SER A 94 -13.58 5.61 14.90
C SER A 94 -14.14 4.82 13.72
N TRP A 95 -13.26 4.10 13.02
CA TRP A 95 -13.63 3.16 11.97
C TRP A 95 -13.96 1.74 12.51
N ASP A 96 -13.99 1.55 13.83
CA ASP A 96 -14.19 0.23 14.43
C ASP A 96 -15.55 -0.37 14.05
N GLY A 97 -15.52 -1.56 13.43
CA GLY A 97 -16.71 -2.25 12.96
C GLY A 97 -17.35 -1.65 11.71
N ILE A 98 -16.76 -0.61 11.12
CA ILE A 98 -17.22 0.03 9.88
C ILE A 98 -16.34 -0.45 8.73
N TYR A 99 -16.97 -1.13 7.77
CA TYR A 99 -16.30 -1.49 6.52
C TYR A 99 -16.35 -0.30 5.54
N ASP A 100 -15.19 0.04 5.01
CA ASP A 100 -15.02 1.07 3.98
C ASP A 100 -14.03 0.56 2.94
N GLU A 101 -14.43 0.56 1.67
CA GLU A 101 -13.62 0.01 0.57
C GLU A 101 -12.36 0.85 0.34
N VAL A 102 -12.39 2.15 0.65
CA VAL A 102 -11.21 3.02 0.54
C VAL A 102 -10.19 2.69 1.63
N ASN A 103 -10.62 2.48 2.87
CA ASN A 103 -9.76 1.98 3.94
C ASN A 103 -9.16 0.61 3.64
N GLU A 104 -9.95 -0.28 3.05
CA GLU A 104 -9.48 -1.59 2.61
C GLU A 104 -8.40 -1.44 1.52
N GLY A 105 -8.62 -0.57 0.53
CA GLY A 105 -7.63 -0.23 -0.50
C GLY A 105 -6.33 0.31 0.10
N TRP A 106 -6.42 1.22 1.07
CA TRP A 106 -5.25 1.75 1.76
C TRP A 106 -4.43 0.71 2.52
N THR A 107 -5.10 -0.26 3.15
CA THR A 107 -4.42 -1.40 3.77
C THR A 107 -3.61 -2.18 2.73
N THR A 108 -4.19 -2.47 1.57
CA THR A 108 -3.48 -3.14 0.45
C THR A 108 -2.27 -2.31 -0.01
N PHE A 109 -2.47 -1.03 -0.27
CA PHE A 109 -1.44 -0.12 -0.78
C PHE A 109 -0.25 0.02 0.19
N LEU A 110 -0.52 0.18 1.49
CA LEU A 110 0.56 0.29 2.48
C LEU A 110 1.31 -1.04 2.70
N GLN A 111 0.65 -2.20 2.52
CA GLN A 111 1.34 -3.48 2.54
C GLN A 111 2.20 -3.70 1.29
N GLN A 112 1.79 -3.18 0.12
CA GLN A 112 2.63 -3.15 -1.08
C GLN A 112 3.85 -2.24 -0.89
N LEU A 113 3.67 -1.03 -0.31
CA LEU A 113 4.77 -0.12 0.03
C LEU A 113 5.78 -0.80 0.95
N ARG A 114 5.30 -1.44 2.01
CA ARG A 114 6.15 -2.17 2.96
C ARG A 114 6.93 -3.27 2.27
N CYS A 115 6.28 -4.11 1.45
CA CYS A 115 6.94 -5.20 0.76
C CYS A 115 7.99 -4.69 -0.25
N TYR A 116 7.65 -3.63 -1.00
CA TYR A 116 8.56 -2.96 -1.90
C TYR A 116 9.82 -2.47 -1.19
N LEU A 117 9.67 -1.70 -0.11
CA LEU A 117 10.81 -1.12 0.61
C LEU A 117 11.66 -2.17 1.34
N GLU A 118 11.04 -3.20 1.92
CA GLU A 118 11.76 -4.21 2.70
C GLU A 118 12.45 -5.27 1.84
N ARG A 119 11.96 -5.56 0.63
CA ARG A 119 12.45 -6.68 -0.19
C ARG A 119 12.90 -6.33 -1.60
N HIS A 120 12.37 -5.25 -2.18
CA HIS A 120 12.46 -5.00 -3.62
C HIS A 120 12.84 -3.58 -4.02
N ARG A 121 13.41 -2.80 -3.10
CA ARG A 121 13.71 -1.39 -3.34
C ARG A 121 14.50 -1.18 -4.64
N GLY A 122 14.04 -0.23 -5.45
CA GLY A 122 14.63 0.13 -6.73
C GLY A 122 14.35 -0.86 -7.86
N ARG A 123 13.59 -1.94 -7.63
CA ARG A 123 13.19 -2.89 -8.67
C ARG A 123 11.86 -2.47 -9.28
N GLU A 124 11.76 -2.61 -10.60
CA GLU A 124 10.52 -2.41 -11.34
C GLU A 124 9.47 -3.44 -10.95
N ARG A 125 8.21 -3.01 -10.90
CA ARG A 125 7.06 -3.83 -10.49
C ARG A 125 6.16 -4.12 -11.69
N ARG A 126 5.64 -5.34 -11.73
CA ARG A 126 4.44 -5.72 -12.48
C ARG A 126 3.34 -6.05 -11.50
N SER A 127 2.12 -5.64 -11.80
CA SER A 127 1.01 -5.84 -10.88
C SER A 127 -0.31 -6.08 -11.60
N ALA A 128 -1.17 -6.90 -11.00
CA ALA A 128 -2.47 -7.27 -11.58
C ALA A 128 -3.53 -7.37 -10.50
N LYS A 129 -4.76 -7.01 -10.85
CA LYS A 129 -5.95 -7.24 -10.05
C LYS A 129 -6.75 -8.38 -10.69
N VAL A 130 -7.11 -9.37 -9.86
CA VAL A 130 -8.04 -10.44 -10.21
C VAL A 130 -9.38 -10.08 -9.57
N GLU A 131 -10.44 -9.94 -10.38
CA GLU A 131 -11.79 -9.50 -9.96
C GLU A 131 -12.56 -10.49 -9.07
N ARG A 132 -11.85 -11.45 -8.48
CA ARG A 132 -12.36 -12.38 -7.49
C ARG A 132 -11.27 -12.74 -6.49
N PRO A 133 -11.63 -13.12 -5.25
CA PRO A 133 -10.66 -13.67 -4.30
C PRO A 133 -10.05 -14.97 -4.85
N ALA A 134 -8.73 -15.03 -4.94
CA ALA A 134 -7.99 -16.22 -5.31
C ALA A 134 -7.62 -17.05 -4.06
N ALA A 135 -7.37 -18.35 -4.24
CA ALA A 135 -6.68 -19.10 -3.20
C ALA A 135 -5.27 -18.51 -3.03
N LEU A 136 -4.82 -18.34 -1.77
CA LEU A 136 -3.45 -17.88 -1.54
C LEU A 136 -2.49 -18.99 -1.96
N PRO A 137 -1.44 -18.66 -2.73
CA PRO A 137 -0.40 -19.62 -3.07
C PRO A 137 0.42 -20.01 -1.83
N ALA A 138 1.23 -21.04 -1.96
CA ALA A 138 2.23 -21.35 -0.94
C ALA A 138 3.25 -20.19 -0.82
N GLY A 139 3.60 -19.84 0.41
CA GLY A 139 4.57 -18.79 0.68
C GLY A 139 4.62 -18.39 2.15
N GLU A 140 5.40 -17.36 2.43
CA GLU A 140 5.53 -16.77 3.76
C GLU A 140 4.32 -15.86 4.06
N PRO A 141 3.61 -16.05 5.19
CA PRO A 141 2.58 -15.11 5.62
C PRO A 141 3.15 -13.70 5.78
N TRP A 142 2.58 -12.72 5.07
CA TRP A 142 3.03 -11.34 5.10
C TRP A 142 2.27 -10.51 6.13
N PHE A 143 0.94 -10.59 6.07
CA PHE A 143 0.05 -9.93 7.01
C PHE A 143 -1.34 -10.59 7.00
N ARG A 144 -2.11 -10.29 8.04
CA ARG A 144 -3.53 -10.62 8.13
C ARG A 144 -4.28 -9.48 8.80
N SER A 145 -5.42 -9.11 8.23
CA SER A 145 -6.39 -8.19 8.82
C SER A 145 -7.76 -8.88 8.89
N GLN A 146 -8.80 -8.14 9.30
CA GLN A 146 -10.16 -8.66 9.33
C GLN A 146 -10.69 -9.06 7.93
N HIS A 147 -10.19 -8.41 6.88
CA HIS A 147 -10.71 -8.56 5.51
C HIS A 147 -9.66 -8.96 4.48
N GLN A 148 -8.38 -8.91 4.85
CA GLN A 148 -7.28 -9.21 3.95
C GLN A 148 -6.30 -10.22 4.54
N GLU A 149 -5.66 -10.96 3.64
CA GLU A 149 -4.53 -11.81 3.98
C GLU A 149 -3.52 -11.75 2.84
N GLY A 150 -2.25 -11.55 3.19
CA GLY A 150 -1.15 -11.44 2.24
C GLY A 150 -0.13 -12.53 2.42
N VAL A 151 0.41 -13.04 1.31
CA VAL A 151 1.51 -14.02 1.28
C VAL A 151 2.58 -13.54 0.31
N VAL A 152 3.85 -13.70 0.70
CA VAL A 152 4.98 -13.55 -0.23
C VAL A 152 5.39 -14.94 -0.72
N THR A 153 5.34 -15.15 -2.04
CA THR A 153 5.71 -16.43 -2.66
C THR A 153 7.21 -16.68 -2.59
N ALA A 154 7.66 -17.90 -2.93
CA ALA A 154 9.08 -18.23 -3.01
C ALA A 154 9.84 -17.36 -4.02
N GLU A 155 9.16 -16.90 -5.08
CA GLU A 155 9.67 -15.99 -6.10
C GLU A 155 9.71 -14.51 -5.63
N GLY A 156 9.26 -14.23 -4.41
CA GLY A 156 9.20 -12.88 -3.85
C GLY A 156 7.99 -12.06 -4.30
N ALA A 157 7.00 -12.66 -4.98
CA ALA A 157 5.78 -11.96 -5.36
C ALA A 157 4.85 -11.82 -4.15
N LEU A 158 4.23 -10.65 -3.97
CA LEU A 158 3.20 -10.43 -2.96
C LEU A 158 1.83 -10.68 -3.56
N VAL A 159 1.09 -11.64 -2.99
CA VAL A 159 -0.32 -11.88 -3.29
C VAL A 159 -1.17 -11.47 -2.10
N ILE A 160 -2.11 -10.56 -2.33
CA ILE A 160 -3.07 -10.09 -1.33
C ILE A 160 -4.46 -10.57 -1.74
N ARG A 161 -5.13 -11.30 -0.86
CA ARG A 161 -6.54 -11.64 -1.00
C ARG A 161 -7.38 -10.67 -0.17
N ALA A 162 -8.29 -9.96 -0.81
CA ALA A 162 -9.32 -9.14 -0.20
C ALA A 162 -10.71 -9.78 -0.36
N ARG A 163 -11.77 -9.16 0.16
CA ARG A 163 -13.14 -9.71 0.10
C ARG A 163 -13.67 -9.95 -1.31
N GLY A 164 -13.40 -9.03 -2.23
CA GLY A 164 -13.94 -9.05 -3.59
C GLY A 164 -12.93 -9.34 -4.70
N HIS A 165 -11.64 -9.29 -4.41
CA HIS A 165 -10.59 -9.36 -5.42
C HIS A 165 -9.29 -9.92 -4.83
N SER A 166 -8.29 -10.12 -5.68
CA SER A 166 -6.92 -10.36 -5.26
C SER A 166 -5.95 -9.50 -6.06
N VAL A 167 -4.85 -9.11 -5.43
CA VAL A 167 -3.80 -8.30 -6.04
C VAL A 167 -2.51 -9.10 -6.06
N LEU A 168 -1.88 -9.18 -7.22
CA LEU A 168 -0.55 -9.73 -7.42
C LEU A 168 0.44 -8.59 -7.65
N ASN A 169 1.57 -8.63 -6.97
CA ASN A 169 2.71 -7.74 -7.18
C ASN A 169 3.96 -8.58 -7.33
N ALA A 170 4.70 -8.36 -8.41
CA ALA A 170 5.96 -9.04 -8.66
C ALA A 170 7.01 -8.01 -9.05
N TRP A 171 8.19 -8.10 -8.45
CA TRP A 171 9.29 -7.17 -8.68
C TRP A 171 10.43 -7.86 -9.42
N ALA A 172 11.08 -7.14 -10.33
CA ALA A 172 12.14 -7.66 -11.19
C ALA A 172 11.73 -8.96 -11.93
N THR A 173 10.45 -9.09 -12.26
CA THR A 173 9.87 -10.27 -12.92
C THR A 173 9.62 -9.96 -14.40
N ASP A 174 10.04 -10.87 -15.28
CA ASP A 174 9.72 -10.77 -16.71
C ASP A 174 8.22 -10.99 -16.97
N ALA A 175 7.78 -10.67 -18.18
CA ALA A 175 6.36 -10.73 -18.54
C ALA A 175 5.80 -12.16 -18.55
N GLU A 176 6.61 -13.16 -18.92
CA GLU A 176 6.18 -14.56 -19.03
C GLU A 176 5.97 -15.16 -17.63
N THR A 177 6.96 -15.00 -16.76
CA THR A 177 6.89 -15.42 -15.36
C THR A 177 5.74 -14.72 -14.64
N PHE A 178 5.54 -13.42 -14.88
CA PHE A 178 4.43 -12.68 -14.31
C PHE A 178 3.07 -13.22 -14.80
N ALA A 179 2.92 -13.47 -16.10
CA ALA A 179 1.70 -14.05 -16.65
C ALA A 179 1.40 -15.44 -16.07
N ALA A 180 2.43 -16.28 -15.88
CA ALA A 180 2.29 -17.59 -15.26
C ALA A 180 1.85 -17.49 -13.78
N LEU A 181 2.36 -16.51 -13.02
CA LEU A 181 1.91 -16.24 -11.65
C LEU A 181 0.45 -15.76 -11.63
N ALA A 182 0.09 -14.83 -12.51
CA ALA A 182 -1.28 -14.29 -12.59
C ALA A 182 -2.31 -15.38 -12.94
N ALA A 183 -1.99 -16.25 -13.91
CA ALA A 183 -2.87 -17.35 -14.32
C ALA A 183 -3.13 -18.40 -13.21
N ARG A 184 -2.25 -18.51 -12.21
CA ARG A 184 -2.48 -19.37 -11.04
C ARG A 184 -3.52 -18.80 -10.07
N LEU A 185 -3.72 -17.49 -10.10
CA LEU A 185 -4.68 -16.79 -9.25
C LEU A 185 -6.07 -16.73 -9.89
N GLY A 186 -6.16 -16.82 -11.22
CA GLY A 186 -7.44 -17.07 -11.85
C GLY A 186 -7.51 -17.33 -13.33
#